data_AF-A0A957VN79-F1
#
_entry.id   AF-A0A957VN79-F1
#
_cell.length_a   1.000
_cell.length_b   1.000
_cell.length_c   1.000
_cell.angle_alpha   90.00
_cell.angle_beta   90.00
_cell.angle_gamma   90.00
#
_symmetry.space_group_name_H-M   'P 1'
#
loop_
_entity.id
_entity.type
_entity.pdbx_description
1 polymer ?
#
loop_
_entity_poly.entity_id
_entity_poly.type
_entity_poly.pdbx_seq_one_letter_code
_entity_poly.pdbx_strand_id
1 'polypeptide(L)'
;DAGTAMSDADDLVVCPNLRAAQIYFHTPRQEYLERVVAELMRDERIDQVLWSAEFFEEEGQGFHVVSQARGRLHVRPGASGPDHATDEYGNVWSWTGNLEVVDGRVADGVITFGDYPNAFERINQMLNLDVAGHLWVTSKPGYELCLAHTLIHADGGSHGSLHVLDSVSPLWVAGAPADFGPIHAAWQGTRPENMRSVDVVPICLALLGMAE
;
A
#
# COMPACT_ATOMS: atom_id res chain seq x y z
N ASP A 1 8.39 -11.75 -21.88
CA ASP A 1 6.93 -11.71 -22.12
C ASP A 1 6.16 -11.87 -20.82
N ALA A 2 4.86 -11.59 -20.81
CA ALA A 2 4.04 -11.83 -19.61
C ALA A 2 4.03 -13.33 -19.27
N GLY A 3 4.28 -13.68 -18.01
CA GLY A 3 4.29 -15.08 -17.55
C GLY A 3 5.57 -15.87 -17.86
N THR A 4 6.59 -15.26 -18.48
CA THR A 4 7.91 -15.88 -18.64
C THR A 4 8.81 -15.54 -17.46
N ALA A 5 9.60 -16.51 -17.00
CA ALA A 5 10.63 -16.25 -15.99
C ALA A 5 11.69 -15.27 -16.52
N MET A 6 12.25 -14.46 -15.62
CA MET A 6 13.36 -13.56 -15.93
C MET A 6 14.59 -14.36 -16.34
N SER A 7 15.25 -13.93 -17.41
CA SER A 7 16.51 -14.49 -17.90
C SER A 7 17.65 -13.47 -17.76
N ASP A 8 18.90 -13.92 -18.00
CA ASP A 8 20.09 -13.04 -18.00
C ASP A 8 20.10 -12.02 -19.14
N ALA A 9 19.22 -12.18 -20.13
CA ALA A 9 19.06 -11.23 -21.23
C ALA A 9 18.06 -10.12 -20.91
N ASP A 10 17.28 -10.25 -19.83
CA ASP A 10 16.26 -9.29 -19.44
C ASP A 10 16.85 -8.25 -18.46
N ASP A 11 16.63 -6.97 -18.73
CA ASP A 11 17.00 -5.91 -17.77
C ASP A 11 16.00 -5.81 -16.60
N LEU A 12 14.72 -6.05 -16.91
CA LEU A 12 13.62 -6.05 -15.95
C LEU A 12 12.45 -6.92 -16.43
N VAL A 13 11.61 -7.32 -15.49
CA VAL A 13 10.32 -7.99 -15.73
C VAL A 13 9.20 -7.20 -15.09
N VAL A 14 8.09 -7.03 -15.80
CA VAL A 14 6.88 -6.37 -15.32
C VAL A 14 5.79 -7.43 -15.09
N CYS A 15 5.21 -7.41 -13.90
CA CYS A 15 4.16 -8.30 -13.46
C CYS A 15 2.90 -7.47 -13.15
N PRO A 16 2.08 -7.14 -14.17
CA PRO A 16 0.84 -6.41 -13.94
C PRO A 16 -0.19 -7.30 -13.25
N ASN A 17 -0.96 -6.69 -12.38
CA ASN A 17 -2.16 -7.22 -11.78
C ASN A 17 -3.19 -6.10 -11.70
N LEU A 18 -3.99 -5.98 -12.76
CA LEU A 18 -5.07 -4.99 -12.86
C LEU A 18 -4.56 -3.56 -12.66
N ARG A 19 -4.94 -2.90 -11.56
CA ARG A 19 -4.56 -1.50 -11.29
C ARG A 19 -3.19 -1.34 -10.65
N ALA A 20 -2.49 -2.44 -10.34
CA ALA A 20 -1.13 -2.42 -9.83
C ALA A 20 -0.18 -3.25 -10.69
N ALA A 21 1.11 -2.96 -10.62
CA ALA A 21 2.15 -3.79 -11.23
C ALA A 21 3.38 -3.82 -10.33
N GLN A 22 4.00 -5.00 -10.26
CA GLN A 22 5.32 -5.18 -9.69
C GLN A 22 6.35 -5.19 -10.81
N ILE A 23 7.47 -4.52 -10.60
CA ILE A 23 8.60 -4.48 -11.53
C ILE A 23 9.82 -5.02 -10.81
N TYR A 24 10.45 -6.02 -11.42
CA TYR A 24 11.65 -6.66 -10.92
C TYR A 24 12.82 -6.30 -11.83
N PHE A 25 13.86 -5.67 -11.29
CA PHE A 25 15.12 -5.47 -12.00
C PHE A 25 15.96 -6.75 -11.93
N HIS A 26 16.64 -7.09 -13.02
CA HIS A 26 17.64 -8.15 -13.01
C HIS A 26 18.85 -7.77 -12.15
N THR A 27 19.26 -6.50 -12.21
CA THR A 27 20.26 -5.92 -11.32
C THR A 27 19.78 -4.56 -10.81
N PRO A 28 19.25 -4.49 -9.57
CA PRO A 28 18.78 -3.25 -8.97
C PRO A 28 19.91 -2.23 -8.87
N ARG A 29 19.73 -1.08 -9.53
CA ARG A 29 20.66 0.05 -9.51
C ARG A 29 19.88 1.35 -9.45
N GLN A 30 20.34 2.29 -8.63
CA GLN A 30 19.72 3.61 -8.46
C GLN A 30 19.48 4.32 -9.80
N GLU A 31 20.45 4.28 -10.72
CA GLU A 31 20.32 4.91 -12.05
C GLU A 31 19.17 4.32 -12.89
N TYR A 32 18.94 3.00 -12.80
CA TYR A 32 17.84 2.36 -13.50
C TYR A 32 16.49 2.65 -12.86
N LEU A 33 16.43 2.66 -11.53
CA LEU A 33 15.25 3.10 -10.80
C LEU A 33 14.84 4.50 -11.26
N GLU A 34 15.77 5.46 -11.25
CA GLU A 34 15.49 6.86 -11.60
C GLU A 34 14.98 6.99 -13.04
N ARG A 35 15.56 6.26 -13.98
CA ARG A 35 15.11 6.23 -15.37
C ARG A 35 13.70 5.65 -15.51
N VAL A 36 13.42 4.51 -14.87
CA VAL A 36 12.10 3.86 -14.95
C VAL A 36 11.03 4.73 -14.28
N VAL A 37 11.31 5.29 -13.10
CA VAL A 37 10.42 6.22 -12.41
C VAL A 37 10.14 7.45 -13.27
N ALA A 38 11.18 8.03 -13.89
CA ALA A 38 11.02 9.18 -14.77
C ALA A 38 10.10 8.87 -15.96
N GLU A 39 10.25 7.72 -16.62
CA GLU A 39 9.37 7.32 -17.72
C GLU A 39 7.93 7.06 -17.26
N LEU A 40 7.73 6.34 -16.16
CA LEU A 40 6.40 6.09 -15.60
C LEU A 40 5.67 7.39 -15.22
N MET A 41 6.39 8.37 -14.68
CA MET A 41 5.83 9.66 -14.27
C MET A 41 5.48 10.59 -15.45
N ARG A 42 5.79 10.21 -16.70
CA ARG A 42 5.33 10.94 -17.90
C ARG A 42 3.88 10.61 -18.25
N ASP A 43 3.41 9.45 -17.84
CA ASP A 43 2.05 9.00 -18.12
C ASP A 43 1.09 9.46 -17.02
N GLU A 44 0.19 10.37 -17.36
CA GLU A 44 -0.78 10.94 -16.42
C GLU A 44 -1.77 9.92 -15.83
N ARG A 45 -1.83 8.70 -16.37
CA ARG A 45 -2.70 7.62 -15.90
C ARG A 45 -2.09 6.83 -14.75
N ILE A 46 -0.77 6.94 -14.56
CA ILE A 46 -0.09 6.41 -13.39
C ILE A 46 -0.43 7.29 -12.18
N ASP A 47 -0.78 6.64 -11.08
CA ASP A 47 -1.12 7.34 -9.84
C ASP A 47 0.10 7.50 -8.94
N GLN A 48 0.67 6.36 -8.51
CA GLN A 48 1.81 6.30 -7.62
C GLN A 48 2.83 5.27 -8.07
N VAL A 49 4.10 5.56 -7.82
CA VAL A 49 5.20 4.60 -7.94
C VAL A 49 5.90 4.50 -6.59
N LEU A 50 6.15 3.28 -6.12
CA LEU A 50 6.60 2.99 -4.76
C LEU A 50 7.77 2.02 -4.76
N TRP A 51 8.73 2.19 -3.87
CA TRP A 51 9.83 1.24 -3.70
C TRP A 51 10.39 1.27 -2.27
N SER A 52 10.97 0.15 -1.84
CA SER A 52 11.74 0.10 -0.60
C SER A 52 13.10 0.77 -0.83
N ALA A 53 13.52 1.62 0.12
CA ALA A 53 14.84 2.25 0.07
C ALA A 53 15.97 1.20 0.14
N GLU A 54 15.72 0.06 0.81
CA GLU A 54 16.69 -1.03 1.00
C GLU A 54 17.19 -1.64 -0.32
N PHE A 55 16.39 -1.58 -1.40
CA PHE A 55 16.79 -2.14 -2.69
C PHE A 55 17.83 -1.31 -3.44
N PHE A 56 17.98 -0.02 -3.11
CA PHE A 56 18.75 0.91 -3.94
C PHE A 56 19.70 1.82 -3.16
N GLU A 57 19.57 1.87 -1.83
CA GLU A 57 20.38 2.70 -0.94
C GLU A 57 21.11 1.82 0.09
N GLU A 58 22.43 2.00 0.24
CA GLU A 58 23.32 1.13 1.06
C GLU A 58 22.90 1.03 2.54
N GLU A 59 22.27 2.08 3.07
CA GLU A 59 21.68 2.14 4.42
C GLU A 59 20.22 2.65 4.36
N GLY A 60 19.55 2.40 3.24
CA GLY A 60 18.17 2.80 3.01
C GLY A 60 17.23 2.19 4.03
N GLN A 61 16.31 2.99 4.57
CA GLN A 61 15.24 2.50 5.43
C GLN A 61 13.89 3.04 4.99
N GLY A 62 12.86 2.24 5.20
CA GLY A 62 11.49 2.58 4.84
C GLY A 62 11.30 2.59 3.32
N PHE A 63 10.39 3.45 2.85
CA PHE A 63 9.95 3.40 1.46
C PHE A 63 9.71 4.79 0.87
N HIS A 64 9.83 4.86 -0.44
CA HIS A 64 9.49 6.05 -1.21
C HIS A 64 8.15 5.87 -1.92
N VAL A 65 7.45 6.98 -2.08
CA VAL A 65 6.27 7.12 -2.93
C VAL A 65 6.44 8.35 -3.79
N VAL A 66 6.16 8.24 -5.07
CA VAL A 66 6.11 9.39 -5.98
C VAL A 66 4.80 9.40 -6.75
N SER A 67 4.30 10.59 -7.00
CA SER A 67 3.15 10.83 -7.85
C SER A 67 3.42 12.07 -8.68
N GLN A 68 3.05 12.04 -9.97
CA GLN A 68 3.33 13.12 -10.90
C GLN A 68 2.77 14.47 -10.41
N ALA A 69 1.53 14.47 -9.90
CA ALA A 69 0.85 15.69 -9.49
C ALA A 69 1.16 16.12 -8.04
N ARG A 70 1.60 15.19 -7.19
CA ARG A 70 1.64 15.37 -5.73
C ARG A 70 3.06 15.38 -5.17
N GLY A 71 4.06 14.99 -5.97
CA GLY A 71 5.47 15.07 -5.62
C GLY A 71 6.02 13.76 -5.08
N ARG A 72 6.92 13.85 -4.09
CA ARG A 72 7.65 12.73 -3.51
C ARG A 72 7.50 12.71 -1.99
N LEU A 73 7.43 11.50 -1.45
CA LEU A 73 7.37 11.20 -0.03
C LEU A 73 8.36 10.08 0.28
N HIS A 74 9.07 10.18 1.39
CA HIS A 74 9.89 9.11 1.96
C HIS A 74 9.45 8.87 3.40
N VAL A 75 8.99 7.66 3.71
CA VAL A 75 8.41 7.28 5.00
C VAL A 75 9.28 6.22 5.66
N ARG A 76 9.39 6.28 6.98
CA ARG A 76 10.09 5.31 7.83
C ARG A 76 9.23 4.96 9.05
N PRO A 77 9.26 3.71 9.53
CA PRO A 77 8.74 3.37 10.85
C PRO A 77 9.46 4.15 11.95
N GLY A 78 8.73 4.52 13.00
CA GLY A 78 9.24 5.25 14.16
C GLY A 78 9.35 6.77 13.96
N ALA A 79 9.87 7.46 14.97
CA ALA A 79 9.90 8.94 15.06
C ALA A 79 11.28 9.55 14.80
N SER A 80 12.11 8.94 13.95
CA SER A 80 13.49 9.40 13.69
C SER A 80 13.59 10.48 12.61
N GLY A 81 12.56 10.65 11.78
CA GLY A 81 12.49 11.69 10.75
C GLY A 81 12.02 13.06 11.26
N PRO A 82 12.14 14.11 10.41
CA PRO A 82 11.83 15.49 10.78
C PRO A 82 10.34 15.71 11.05
N ASP A 83 9.47 15.13 10.24
CA ASP A 83 8.04 15.07 10.50
C ASP A 83 7.68 13.69 11.03
N HIS A 84 6.81 13.61 12.04
CA HIS A 84 6.34 12.35 12.61
C HIS A 84 4.96 12.47 13.24
N ALA A 85 4.23 11.36 13.26
CA ALA A 85 2.90 11.24 13.86
C ALA A 85 2.57 9.78 14.15
N THR A 86 1.52 9.55 14.94
CA THR A 86 0.92 8.22 15.14
C THR A 86 -0.26 8.04 14.19
N ASP A 87 -0.43 6.89 13.56
CA ASP A 87 -1.61 6.61 12.73
C ASP A 87 -2.82 6.18 13.58
N GLU A 88 -3.98 6.05 12.92
CA GLU A 88 -5.24 5.60 13.55
C GLU A 88 -5.20 4.18 14.14
N TYR A 89 -4.12 3.42 13.90
CA TYR A 89 -3.89 2.06 14.41
C TYR A 89 -2.81 2.02 15.49
N GLY A 90 -2.24 3.17 15.87
CA GLY A 90 -1.22 3.29 16.90
C GLY A 90 0.21 3.08 16.42
N ASN A 91 0.45 2.93 15.11
CA ASN A 91 1.80 2.85 14.58
C ASN A 91 2.42 4.25 14.52
N VAL A 92 3.70 4.35 14.89
CA VAL A 92 4.45 5.60 14.80
C VAL A 92 5.21 5.63 13.49
N TRP A 93 5.09 6.75 12.77
CA TRP A 93 5.74 6.97 11.47
C TRP A 93 6.46 8.30 11.44
N SER A 94 7.51 8.37 10.63
CA SER A 94 8.19 9.62 10.29
C SER A 94 8.44 9.72 8.80
N TRP A 95 8.53 10.94 8.28
CA TRP A 95 8.66 11.14 6.84
C TRP A 95 9.42 12.42 6.47
N THR A 96 9.81 12.49 5.20
CA THR A 96 10.27 13.69 4.50
C THR A 96 9.52 13.83 3.17
N GLY A 97 9.19 15.05 2.78
CA GLY A 97 8.50 15.34 1.51
C GLY A 97 7.00 15.59 1.69
N ASN A 98 6.24 15.44 0.60
CA ASN A 98 4.82 15.82 0.58
C ASN A 98 3.90 14.65 0.95
N LEU A 99 3.23 14.75 2.10
CA LEU A 99 2.21 13.79 2.57
C LEU A 99 1.04 13.62 1.62
N GLU A 100 0.70 14.66 0.83
CA GLU A 100 -0.43 14.61 -0.10
C GLU A 100 -0.26 13.53 -1.17
N VAL A 101 0.97 13.04 -1.40
CA VAL A 101 1.27 11.89 -2.29
C VAL A 101 0.43 10.66 -1.94
N VAL A 102 0.00 10.51 -0.69
CA VAL A 102 -0.94 9.47 -0.23
C VAL A 102 -2.19 10.07 0.43
N ASP A 103 -2.53 11.33 0.13
CA ASP A 103 -3.61 12.09 0.78
C ASP A 103 -3.52 12.06 2.32
N GLY A 104 -2.30 12.07 2.85
CA GLY A 104 -2.05 12.08 4.28
C GLY A 104 -2.27 13.47 4.88
N ARG A 105 -2.91 13.53 6.05
CA ARG A 105 -3.08 14.75 6.84
C ARG A 105 -2.78 14.49 8.31
N VAL A 106 -2.13 15.45 8.95
CA VAL A 106 -1.85 15.40 10.39
C VAL A 106 -2.77 16.38 11.12
N ALA A 107 -3.51 15.88 12.11
CA ALA A 107 -4.30 16.68 13.03
C ALA A 107 -4.11 16.12 14.44
N ASP A 108 -3.85 16.99 15.42
CA ASP A 108 -3.67 16.61 16.83
C ASP A 108 -2.66 15.47 17.07
N GLY A 109 -1.58 15.44 16.29
CA GLY A 109 -0.53 14.42 16.37
C GLY A 109 -0.88 13.06 15.75
N VAL A 110 -2.07 12.96 15.14
CA VAL A 110 -2.55 11.76 14.44
C VAL A 110 -2.50 11.98 12.94
N ILE A 111 -1.90 11.04 12.21
CA ILE A 111 -1.95 11.00 10.75
C ILE A 111 -3.15 10.17 10.29
N THR A 112 -3.91 10.72 9.35
CA THR A 112 -5.07 10.10 8.72
C THR A 112 -4.96 10.17 7.20
N PHE A 113 -5.68 9.28 6.51
CA PHE A 113 -5.67 9.18 5.06
C PHE A 113 -7.10 9.14 4.52
N GLY A 114 -7.37 9.86 3.43
CA GLY A 114 -8.66 9.83 2.74
C GLY A 114 -8.69 8.78 1.64
N ASP A 115 -8.31 9.17 0.42
CA ASP A 115 -8.40 8.30 -0.77
C ASP A 115 -7.48 7.08 -0.73
N TYR A 116 -6.49 7.06 0.16
CA TYR A 116 -5.51 5.97 0.31
C TYR A 116 -5.51 5.44 1.75
N PRO A 117 -6.56 4.74 2.19
CA PRO A 117 -6.71 4.36 3.59
C PRO A 117 -5.54 3.51 4.07
N ASN A 118 -5.08 3.79 5.30
CA ASN A 118 -3.96 3.11 5.96
C ASN A 118 -2.69 2.99 5.07
N ALA A 119 -2.33 4.06 4.36
CA ALA A 119 -1.31 3.99 3.31
C ALA A 119 0.04 3.49 3.83
N PHE A 120 0.50 4.02 4.96
CA PHE A 120 1.85 3.73 5.46
C PHE A 120 2.03 2.28 5.89
N GLU A 121 1.13 1.76 6.74
CA GLU A 121 1.19 0.35 7.16
C GLU A 121 1.09 -0.59 5.97
N ARG A 122 0.16 -0.33 5.03
CA ARG A 122 -0.05 -1.18 3.85
C ARG A 122 1.16 -1.21 2.93
N ILE A 123 1.74 -0.05 2.63
CA ILE A 123 2.93 0.04 1.78
C ILE A 123 4.12 -0.62 2.47
N ASN A 124 4.33 -0.32 3.75
CA ASN A 124 5.44 -0.89 4.52
C ASN A 124 5.35 -2.41 4.60
N GLN A 125 4.17 -2.98 4.90
CA GLN A 125 4.01 -4.43 4.94
C GLN A 125 4.22 -5.08 3.57
N MET A 126 3.66 -4.48 2.51
CA MET A 126 3.75 -4.98 1.14
C MET A 126 5.19 -5.01 0.62
N LEU A 127 5.96 -3.94 0.84
CA LEU A 127 7.32 -3.80 0.33
C LEU A 127 8.36 -4.60 1.12
N ASN A 128 8.05 -5.01 2.35
CA ASN A 128 8.93 -5.81 3.21
C ASN A 128 8.67 -7.33 3.07
N LEU A 129 7.95 -7.77 2.04
CA LEU A 129 7.81 -9.19 1.71
C LEU A 129 9.04 -9.67 0.94
N ASP A 130 9.51 -10.89 1.24
CA ASP A 130 10.64 -11.52 0.52
C ASP A 130 10.43 -11.63 -1.01
N VAL A 131 9.17 -11.62 -1.44
CA VAL A 131 8.75 -11.74 -2.85
C VAL A 131 8.36 -10.41 -3.49
N ALA A 132 8.49 -9.29 -2.76
CA ALA A 132 8.09 -7.98 -3.25
C ALA A 132 8.93 -7.57 -4.46
N GLY A 133 8.27 -7.03 -5.48
CA GLY A 133 8.94 -6.33 -6.57
C GLY A 133 9.77 -5.15 -6.08
N HIS A 134 10.89 -4.91 -6.76
CA HIS A 134 11.77 -3.78 -6.47
C HIS A 134 11.08 -2.43 -6.64
N LEU A 135 10.11 -2.35 -7.56
CA LEU A 135 9.31 -1.17 -7.81
C LEU A 135 7.84 -1.58 -7.99
N TRP A 136 6.94 -0.85 -7.37
CA TRP A 136 5.50 -1.02 -7.50
C TRP A 136 4.89 0.19 -8.18
N VAL A 137 3.87 -0.04 -8.98
CA VAL A 137 3.18 1.00 -9.73
C VAL A 137 1.69 0.83 -9.51
N THR A 138 0.96 1.91 -9.25
CA THR A 138 -0.50 1.94 -9.23
C THR A 138 -1.02 2.87 -10.31
N SER A 139 -2.17 2.54 -10.88
CA SER A 139 -2.89 3.36 -11.85
C SER A 139 -4.01 4.16 -11.19
N LYS A 140 -4.36 5.31 -11.78
CA LYS A 140 -5.51 6.11 -11.34
C LYS A 140 -6.82 5.35 -11.57
N PRO A 141 -7.89 5.68 -10.83
CA PRO A 141 -9.21 5.11 -11.11
C PRO A 141 -9.60 5.27 -12.58
N GLY A 142 -10.15 4.21 -13.17
CA GLY A 142 -10.53 4.17 -14.59
C GLY A 142 -9.45 3.64 -15.55
N TYR A 143 -8.27 3.26 -15.05
CA TYR A 143 -7.19 2.69 -15.84
C TYR A 143 -6.73 1.33 -15.30
N GLU A 144 -6.15 0.51 -16.18
CA GLU A 144 -5.49 -0.76 -15.86
C GLU A 144 -4.09 -0.79 -16.48
N LEU A 145 -3.19 -1.55 -15.87
CA LEU A 145 -1.85 -1.80 -16.38
C LEU A 145 -1.85 -3.09 -17.20
N CYS A 146 -1.44 -3.02 -18.46
CA CYS A 146 -1.38 -4.16 -19.37
C CYS A 146 -0.06 -4.22 -20.12
N LEU A 147 0.38 -5.43 -20.43
CA LEU A 147 1.42 -5.74 -21.41
C LEU A 147 0.79 -6.16 -22.74
N ALA A 148 1.60 -6.19 -23.80
CA ALA A 148 1.13 -6.48 -25.17
C ALA A 148 0.35 -7.80 -25.32
N HIS A 149 0.54 -8.76 -24.42
CA HIS A 149 -0.11 -10.08 -24.44
C HIS A 149 -1.04 -10.33 -23.25
N THR A 150 -1.38 -9.30 -22.47
CA THR A 150 -2.37 -9.40 -21.39
C THR A 150 -3.68 -8.74 -21.80
N LEU A 151 -4.80 -9.33 -21.38
CA LEU A 151 -6.12 -8.73 -21.56
C LEU A 151 -6.44 -7.81 -20.39
N ILE A 152 -7.05 -6.67 -20.70
CA ILE A 152 -7.71 -5.81 -19.72
C ILE A 152 -9.16 -6.26 -19.52
N HIS A 153 -9.74 -5.96 -18.36
CA HIS A 153 -11.16 -6.18 -18.11
C HIS A 153 -11.97 -5.03 -18.72
N ALA A 154 -11.99 -4.96 -20.05
CA ALA A 154 -12.76 -3.95 -20.77
C ALA A 154 -14.23 -3.98 -20.31
N ASP A 155 -14.74 -2.81 -19.93
CA ASP A 155 -16.09 -2.60 -19.37
C ASP A 155 -16.39 -3.36 -18.06
N GLY A 156 -15.37 -3.94 -17.43
CA GLY A 156 -15.42 -4.68 -16.18
C GLY A 156 -14.94 -3.88 -14.96
N GLY A 157 -14.97 -4.53 -13.79
CA GLY A 157 -14.38 -4.02 -12.57
C GLY A 157 -12.88 -4.35 -12.49
N SER A 158 -12.14 -3.49 -11.80
CA SER A 158 -10.70 -3.65 -11.58
C SER A 158 -10.34 -3.40 -10.12
N HIS A 159 -9.13 -3.76 -9.69
CA HIS A 159 -8.66 -3.55 -8.32
C HIS A 159 -7.13 -3.59 -8.21
N GLY A 160 -6.62 -3.57 -6.97
CA GLY A 160 -5.21 -3.82 -6.65
C GLY A 160 -4.39 -2.58 -6.33
N SER A 161 -4.92 -1.37 -6.51
CA SER A 161 -4.26 -0.14 -6.10
C SER A 161 -4.43 0.14 -4.59
N LEU A 162 -3.78 1.22 -4.12
CA LEU A 162 -3.95 1.73 -2.75
C LEU A 162 -5.26 2.53 -2.56
N HIS A 163 -5.93 2.87 -3.65
CA HIS A 163 -7.10 3.73 -3.63
C HIS A 163 -8.26 3.09 -2.85
N VAL A 164 -9.09 3.91 -2.19
CA VAL A 164 -10.19 3.49 -1.31
C VAL A 164 -11.16 2.52 -2.01
N LEU A 165 -11.42 2.73 -3.30
CA LEU A 165 -12.25 1.86 -4.14
C LEU A 165 -11.75 0.42 -4.25
N ASP A 166 -10.44 0.20 -4.10
CA ASP A 166 -9.81 -1.13 -4.17
C ASP A 166 -9.50 -1.70 -2.78
N SER A 167 -9.74 -0.91 -1.72
CA SER A 167 -9.19 -1.16 -0.38
C SER A 167 -10.27 -1.37 0.67
N VAL A 168 -11.41 -0.71 0.53
CA VAL A 168 -12.49 -0.79 1.52
C VAL A 168 -13.48 -1.87 1.10
N SER A 169 -13.71 -2.82 2.02
CA SER A 169 -14.69 -3.89 1.86
C SER A 169 -15.67 -3.89 3.05
N PRO A 170 -16.96 -4.18 2.84
CA PRO A 170 -17.91 -4.25 3.94
C PRO A 170 -17.71 -5.53 4.76
N LEU A 171 -17.83 -5.41 6.09
CA LEU A 171 -17.90 -6.55 7.01
C LEU A 171 -19.33 -6.67 7.55
N TRP A 172 -19.96 -7.82 7.33
CA TRP A 172 -21.29 -8.13 7.83
C TRP A 172 -21.17 -9.26 8.85
N VAL A 173 -21.71 -9.06 10.05
CA VAL A 173 -21.72 -10.08 11.10
C VAL A 173 -23.16 -10.41 11.46
N ALA A 174 -23.51 -11.70 11.40
CA ALA A 174 -24.83 -12.21 11.72
C ALA A 174 -24.71 -13.35 12.74
N GLY A 175 -25.70 -13.45 13.63
CA GLY A 175 -25.74 -14.49 14.68
C GLY A 175 -24.75 -14.27 15.82
N ALA A 176 -24.10 -13.12 15.89
CA ALA A 176 -23.26 -12.77 17.03
C ALA A 176 -24.11 -12.53 18.29
N PRO A 177 -23.55 -12.74 19.50
CA PRO A 177 -24.20 -12.44 20.77
C PRO A 177 -24.77 -11.01 20.81
N ALA A 178 -25.83 -10.79 21.59
CA ALA A 178 -26.49 -9.48 21.66
C ALA A 178 -25.57 -8.36 22.20
N ASP A 179 -24.55 -8.73 22.97
CA ASP A 179 -23.49 -7.87 23.49
C ASP A 179 -22.32 -7.65 22.51
N PHE A 180 -22.36 -8.26 21.32
CA PHE A 180 -21.52 -7.93 20.16
C PHE A 180 -21.94 -6.61 19.46
N GLY A 181 -22.69 -5.77 20.18
CA GLY A 181 -23.34 -4.56 19.66
C GLY A 181 -22.41 -3.38 19.37
N PRO A 182 -22.93 -2.35 18.67
CA PRO A 182 -22.18 -1.16 18.32
C PRO A 182 -21.94 -0.34 19.59
N ILE A 183 -20.72 -0.33 20.11
CA ILE A 183 -20.34 0.43 21.31
C ILE A 183 -21.06 -0.10 22.57
N HIS A 184 -20.61 -1.23 23.12
CA HIS A 184 -20.97 -1.62 24.49
C HIS A 184 -19.76 -1.52 25.42
N ALA A 185 -19.89 -0.72 26.48
CA ALA A 185 -18.88 -0.49 27.51
C ALA A 185 -18.46 -1.74 28.32
N ALA A 186 -19.05 -2.91 28.01
CA ALA A 186 -18.61 -4.20 28.56
C ALA A 186 -17.40 -4.78 27.80
N TRP A 187 -17.11 -4.29 26.59
CA TRP A 187 -15.86 -4.55 25.90
C TRP A 187 -14.89 -3.41 26.21
N GLN A 188 -14.11 -3.59 27.28
CA GLN A 188 -12.94 -2.74 27.54
C GLN A 188 -11.76 -3.02 26.59
N GLY A 189 -12.00 -3.77 25.51
CA GLY A 189 -11.05 -3.92 24.41
C GLY A 189 -11.67 -4.72 23.26
N THR A 190 -11.22 -4.42 22.04
CA THR A 190 -11.24 -5.28 20.84
C THR A 190 -12.34 -5.13 19.77
N ARG A 191 -13.04 -3.99 19.67
CA ARG A 191 -13.45 -3.51 18.33
C ARG A 191 -12.64 -2.27 17.97
N PRO A 192 -11.69 -2.36 17.03
CA PRO A 192 -11.04 -1.19 16.46
C PRO A 192 -12.10 -0.22 15.91
N GLU A 193 -11.95 1.07 16.21
CA GLU A 193 -12.78 2.13 15.63
C GLU A 193 -12.72 2.06 14.09
N ASN A 194 -11.52 1.80 13.57
CA ASN A 194 -11.25 1.51 12.17
C ASN A 194 -10.91 0.02 12.00
N MET A 195 -11.82 -0.72 11.38
CA MET A 195 -11.67 -2.16 11.16
C MET A 195 -10.72 -2.45 9.99
N ARG A 196 -9.82 -3.42 10.18
CA ARG A 196 -8.96 -4.01 9.15
C ARG A 196 -9.34 -5.48 8.92
N SER A 197 -8.96 -6.02 7.76
CA SER A 197 -9.18 -7.44 7.46
C SER A 197 -8.50 -8.38 8.46
N VAL A 198 -7.35 -7.97 9.01
CA VAL A 198 -6.61 -8.71 10.04
C VAL A 198 -7.36 -8.83 11.37
N ASP A 199 -8.34 -7.95 11.62
CA ASP A 199 -9.12 -7.95 12.87
C ASP A 199 -10.24 -9.00 12.85
N VAL A 200 -10.57 -9.57 11.68
CA VAL A 200 -11.65 -10.56 11.54
C VAL A 200 -11.35 -11.85 12.30
N VAL A 201 -10.12 -12.36 12.22
CA VAL A 201 -9.74 -13.62 12.91
C VAL A 201 -9.79 -13.46 14.43
N PRO A 202 -9.16 -12.44 15.05
CA PRO A 202 -9.31 -12.18 16.48
C PRO A 202 -10.76 -12.08 16.95
N ILE A 203 -11.62 -11.40 16.18
CA ILE A 203 -13.05 -11.30 16.47
C ILE A 203 -13.72 -12.68 16.46
N CYS A 204 -13.46 -13.49 15.44
CA CYS A 204 -14.01 -14.84 15.37
C CYS A 204 -13.54 -15.71 16.55
N LEU A 205 -12.27 -15.64 16.92
CA LEU A 205 -11.72 -16.37 18.06
C LEU A 205 -12.36 -15.93 19.38
N ALA A 206 -12.53 -14.62 19.59
CA ALA A 206 -13.20 -14.08 20.76
C ALA A 206 -14.66 -14.56 20.85
N LEU A 207 -15.40 -14.54 19.74
CA LEU A 207 -16.78 -15.02 19.66
C LEU A 207 -16.91 -16.53 19.94
N LEU A 208 -15.88 -17.30 19.65
CA LEU A 208 -15.82 -18.74 19.93
C LEU A 208 -15.33 -19.06 21.36
N GLY A 209 -14.96 -18.06 22.16
CA GLY A 209 -14.33 -18.27 23.46
C GLY A 209 -12.94 -18.90 23.36
N MET A 210 -12.24 -18.65 22.24
CA MET A 210 -10.92 -19.18 21.89
C MET A 210 -9.84 -18.09 21.80
N ALA A 211 -10.13 -16.86 22.22
CA ALA A 211 -9.11 -15.85 22.37
C ALA A 211 -8.14 -16.24 23.50
N GLU A 212 -6.84 -16.19 23.22
CA GLU A 212 -5.77 -16.41 24.20
C GLU A 212 -5.66 -15.26 25.21
#